data_AF-A0A850C9I1-F1
#
_entry.id   AF-A0A850C9I1-F1
#
_cell.length_a   1.000
_cell.length_b   1.000
_cell.length_c   1.000
_cell.angle_alpha   90.00
_cell.angle_beta   90.00
_cell.angle_gamma   90.00
#
_symmetry.space_group_name_H-M   'P 1'
#
loop_
_entity.id
_entity.type
_entity.pdbx_description
1 polymer ?
#
loop_
_entity_poly.entity_id
_entity_poly.type
_entity_poly.pdbx_seq_one_letter_code
_entity_poly.pdbx_strand_id
1 'polypeptide(L)'
;MTSPESSSNAANETALQKEWRLFRELFLRLLDVLLNRLFDLRPEKAIRRRRYLIFLFLISGFLVNLKDYPLPIWAGFVQDIFSYLFRQGSYTPNYAGNPFINFIWISISAMANPNTLQYLPIVLVSFLVARESAALYIADIFNLDEIDVRAARQFVGAVALSGSNKTIRIANGEVLEEHSSSPVILIGGPGKVIVDIDSVALFEKPDGTPRIIGPTGEEPKGKATLDGFERFRTAFDLRDHFIELRDQIKTGDPEEETKSPAVKSRSQDGIPITATDVRFMFSVDRGANNTDDKNPYPYNPKAIENLVYKAASRVTPDLENPSTIEYSWFNNMVRLIRGRLGNFMSERKLTEYLASIGTPETKKAKQQEKMIAKELQKLASLTTDDMPKGKELRWTDLGV
;
A
#
# COMPACT_ATOMS: atom_id res chain seq x y z
N MET A 1 13.78 -3.32 -32.29
CA MET A 1 14.39 -3.77 -33.56
C MET A 1 13.51 -4.87 -34.14
N THR A 2 12.54 -4.48 -34.96
CA THR A 2 11.67 -5.37 -35.73
C THR A 2 12.26 -5.49 -37.13
N SER A 3 12.72 -6.68 -37.49
CA SER A 3 13.34 -6.95 -38.80
C SER A 3 12.35 -6.69 -39.94
N PRO A 4 12.74 -5.97 -41.01
CA PRO A 4 11.86 -5.60 -42.11
C PRO A 4 11.93 -6.65 -43.26
N GLU A 5 11.70 -7.93 -42.96
CA GLU A 5 11.83 -9.02 -43.96
C GLU A 5 10.51 -9.66 -44.40
N SER A 6 9.34 -9.23 -43.91
CA SER A 6 8.08 -9.97 -44.19
C SER A 6 7.29 -9.53 -45.42
N SER A 7 7.71 -8.51 -46.18
CA SER A 7 6.87 -7.94 -47.25
C SER A 7 7.09 -8.49 -48.66
N SER A 8 8.19 -9.22 -48.94
CA SER A 8 8.50 -9.67 -50.32
C SER A 8 7.96 -11.07 -50.68
N ASN A 9 7.56 -11.90 -49.71
CA ASN A 9 7.07 -13.26 -49.95
C ASN A 9 5.54 -13.38 -50.08
N ALA A 10 4.79 -12.30 -49.85
CA ALA A 10 3.32 -12.34 -49.87
C ALA A 10 2.70 -12.46 -51.28
N ALA A 11 3.47 -12.27 -52.35
CA ALA A 11 2.95 -12.21 -53.72
C ALA A 11 2.70 -13.58 -54.37
N ASN A 12 3.26 -14.67 -53.82
CA ASN A 12 3.14 -16.02 -54.37
C ASN A 12 2.43 -17.02 -53.45
N GLU A 13 1.80 -16.57 -52.35
CA GLU A 13 1.03 -17.46 -51.47
C GLU A 13 -0.27 -17.89 -52.15
N THR A 14 -0.49 -19.20 -52.24
CA THR A 14 -1.77 -19.77 -52.68
C THR A 14 -2.89 -19.38 -51.70
N ALA A 15 -4.14 -19.27 -52.18
CA ALA A 15 -5.28 -18.92 -51.33
C ALA A 15 -5.40 -19.84 -50.10
N LEU A 16 -5.11 -21.13 -50.26
CA LEU A 16 -5.15 -22.13 -49.19
C LEU A 16 -4.05 -21.90 -48.13
N GLN A 17 -2.84 -21.50 -48.54
CA GLN A 17 -1.77 -21.15 -47.59
C GLN A 17 -2.13 -19.90 -46.77
N LYS A 18 -2.76 -18.91 -47.42
CA LYS A 18 -3.24 -17.70 -46.74
C LYS A 18 -4.34 -18.02 -45.72
N GLU A 19 -5.30 -18.88 -46.07
CA GLU A 19 -6.34 -19.33 -45.16
C GLU A 19 -5.77 -20.14 -43.98
N TRP A 20 -4.82 -21.03 -44.23
CA TRP A 20 -4.18 -21.81 -43.17
C TRP A 20 -3.37 -20.93 -42.21
N ARG A 21 -2.66 -19.91 -42.71
CA ARG A 21 -1.95 -18.92 -41.88
C ARG A 21 -2.93 -18.12 -41.02
N LEU A 22 -3.99 -17.59 -41.62
CA LEU A 22 -5.03 -16.84 -40.90
C LEU A 22 -5.71 -17.71 -39.83
N PHE A 23 -6.03 -18.97 -40.16
CA PHE A 23 -6.58 -19.90 -39.19
C PHE A 23 -5.62 -20.13 -38.02
N ARG A 24 -4.33 -20.35 -38.28
CA ARG A 24 -3.33 -20.53 -37.22
C ARG A 24 -3.19 -19.29 -36.34
N GLU A 25 -3.15 -18.10 -36.91
CA GLU A 25 -3.10 -16.84 -36.16
C GLU A 25 -4.35 -16.64 -35.30
N LEU A 26 -5.54 -16.88 -35.86
CA LEU A 26 -6.80 -16.77 -35.13
C LEU A 26 -6.92 -17.84 -34.04
N PHE A 27 -6.45 -19.05 -34.29
CA PHE A 27 -6.42 -20.13 -33.30
C PHE A 27 -5.49 -19.80 -32.15
N LEU A 28 -4.29 -19.27 -32.41
CA LEU A 28 -3.37 -18.81 -31.36
C LEU A 28 -3.99 -17.66 -30.55
N ARG A 29 -4.61 -16.67 -31.20
CA ARG A 29 -5.33 -15.59 -30.48
C ARG A 29 -6.49 -16.12 -29.64
N LEU A 30 -7.24 -17.08 -30.16
CA LEU A 30 -8.33 -17.72 -29.42
C LEU A 30 -7.78 -18.46 -28.19
N LEU A 31 -6.70 -19.20 -28.37
CA LEU A 31 -6.01 -19.93 -27.31
C LEU A 31 -5.47 -18.97 -26.25
N ASP A 32 -4.84 -17.86 -26.64
CA ASP A 32 -4.38 -16.81 -25.74
C ASP A 32 -5.53 -16.16 -24.98
N VAL A 33 -6.64 -15.83 -25.65
CA VAL A 33 -7.84 -15.29 -25.00
C VAL A 33 -8.42 -16.28 -24.02
N LEU A 34 -8.44 -17.58 -24.36
CA LEU A 34 -8.95 -18.63 -23.49
C LEU A 34 -8.03 -18.82 -22.27
N LEU A 35 -6.71 -18.90 -22.47
CA LEU A 35 -5.72 -18.99 -21.40
C LEU A 35 -5.77 -17.76 -20.49
N ASN A 36 -5.76 -16.56 -21.04
CA ASN A 36 -5.88 -15.31 -20.27
C ASN A 36 -7.20 -15.28 -19.49
N ARG A 37 -8.30 -15.75 -20.09
CA ARG A 37 -9.59 -15.83 -19.40
C ARG A 37 -9.59 -16.86 -18.28
N LEU A 38 -8.87 -17.98 -18.44
CA LEU A 38 -8.74 -19.05 -17.46
C LEU A 38 -7.85 -18.60 -16.30
N PHE A 39 -6.69 -18.02 -16.60
CA PHE A 39 -5.62 -17.69 -15.66
C PHE A 39 -5.65 -16.25 -15.12
N ASP A 40 -6.62 -15.43 -15.52
CA ASP A 40 -6.78 -14.09 -14.94
C ASP A 40 -6.99 -14.16 -13.42
N LEU A 41 -6.10 -13.48 -12.70
CA LEU A 41 -5.95 -13.52 -11.26
C LEU A 41 -7.07 -12.85 -10.46
N ARG A 42 -8.06 -12.25 -11.11
CA ARG A 42 -9.23 -11.67 -10.44
C ARG A 42 -9.95 -12.67 -9.52
N PRO A 43 -10.40 -12.26 -8.32
CA PRO A 43 -11.04 -13.16 -7.36
C PRO A 43 -12.29 -13.86 -7.91
N GLU A 44 -13.10 -13.16 -8.71
CA GLU A 44 -14.30 -13.72 -9.34
C GLU A 44 -13.98 -14.90 -10.27
N LYS A 45 -12.84 -14.81 -10.96
CA LYS A 45 -12.38 -15.83 -11.91
C LYS A 45 -11.71 -17.01 -11.21
N ALA A 46 -11.20 -16.82 -9.99
CA ALA A 46 -10.65 -17.91 -9.18
C ALA A 46 -11.70 -18.99 -8.87
N ILE A 47 -12.95 -18.59 -8.57
CA ILE A 47 -14.07 -19.54 -8.37
C ILE A 47 -14.28 -20.40 -9.63
N ARG A 48 -14.19 -19.77 -10.81
CA ARG A 48 -14.35 -20.46 -12.09
C ARG A 48 -13.20 -21.44 -12.35
N ARG A 49 -11.95 -21.05 -12.09
CA ARG A 49 -10.78 -21.96 -12.16
C ARG A 49 -10.96 -23.17 -11.26
N ARG A 50 -11.37 -22.95 -10.00
CA ARG A 50 -11.62 -24.04 -9.05
C ARG A 50 -12.65 -25.03 -9.59
N ARG A 51 -13.75 -24.54 -10.18
CA ARG A 51 -14.77 -25.41 -10.80
C ARG A 51 -14.20 -26.20 -11.97
N TYR A 52 -13.37 -25.58 -12.82
CA TYR A 52 -12.72 -26.28 -13.93
C TYR A 52 -11.74 -27.35 -13.44
N LEU A 53 -10.96 -27.07 -12.40
CA LEU A 53 -10.07 -28.06 -11.79
C LEU A 53 -10.84 -29.23 -11.20
N ILE A 54 -11.95 -28.98 -10.49
CA ILE A 54 -12.82 -30.04 -9.96
C ILE A 54 -13.40 -30.87 -11.11
N PHE A 55 -13.90 -30.23 -12.17
CA PHE A 55 -14.48 -30.93 -13.30
C PHE A 55 -13.44 -31.76 -14.06
N LEU A 56 -12.24 -31.22 -14.27
CA LEU A 56 -11.11 -31.93 -14.88
C LEU A 56 -10.67 -33.11 -14.02
N PHE A 57 -10.63 -32.95 -12.69
CA PHE A 57 -10.35 -34.04 -11.76
C PHE A 57 -11.41 -35.15 -11.84
N LEU A 58 -12.70 -34.79 -11.87
CA LEU A 58 -13.79 -35.76 -12.01
C LEU A 58 -13.76 -36.48 -13.37
N ILE A 59 -13.52 -35.77 -14.46
CA ILE A 59 -13.39 -36.38 -15.80
C ILE A 59 -12.20 -37.31 -15.86
N SER A 60 -11.02 -36.86 -15.42
CA SER A 60 -9.82 -37.70 -15.45
C SER A 60 -10.00 -38.95 -14.58
N GLY A 61 -10.56 -38.80 -13.39
CA GLY A 61 -10.93 -39.92 -12.53
C GLY A 61 -11.94 -40.86 -13.18
N PHE A 62 -12.97 -40.34 -13.85
CA PHE A 62 -13.95 -41.13 -14.59
C PHE A 62 -13.29 -41.92 -15.74
N LEU A 63 -12.45 -41.27 -16.54
CA LEU A 63 -11.74 -41.90 -17.66
C LEU A 63 -10.82 -43.03 -17.20
N VAL A 64 -10.11 -42.84 -16.09
CA VAL A 64 -9.28 -43.89 -15.48
C VAL A 64 -10.15 -45.06 -15.00
N ASN A 65 -11.30 -44.77 -14.40
CA ASN A 65 -12.24 -45.77 -13.92
C ASN A 65 -12.96 -46.55 -15.01
N LEU A 66 -12.98 -46.09 -16.27
CA LEU A 66 -13.61 -46.85 -17.36
C LEU A 66 -13.00 -48.24 -17.56
N LYS A 67 -11.78 -48.47 -17.07
CA LYS A 67 -11.12 -49.78 -17.06
C LYS A 67 -11.80 -50.78 -16.13
N ASP A 68 -12.17 -50.33 -14.91
CA ASP A 68 -12.75 -51.19 -13.87
C ASP A 68 -14.28 -51.14 -13.87
N TYR A 69 -14.85 -50.00 -14.30
CA TYR A 69 -16.28 -49.74 -14.42
C TYR A 69 -16.61 -49.31 -15.85
N PRO A 70 -16.86 -50.25 -16.77
CA PRO A 70 -17.13 -49.93 -18.16
C PRO A 70 -18.42 -49.12 -18.36
N LEU A 71 -18.50 -48.41 -19.48
CA LEU A 71 -19.61 -47.51 -19.84
C LEU A 71 -21.03 -48.10 -19.64
N PRO A 72 -21.31 -49.40 -19.92
CA PRO A 72 -22.66 -49.94 -19.72
C PRO A 72 -23.15 -49.88 -18.27
N ILE A 73 -22.25 -50.01 -17.29
CA ILE A 73 -22.60 -49.93 -15.87
C ILE A 73 -23.03 -48.51 -15.52
N TRP A 74 -22.25 -47.50 -15.97
CA TRP A 74 -22.59 -46.09 -15.79
C TRP A 74 -23.90 -45.72 -16.50
N ALA A 75 -24.09 -46.22 -17.73
CA ALA A 75 -25.32 -46.01 -18.49
C ALA A 75 -26.55 -46.59 -17.77
N GLY A 76 -26.40 -47.74 -17.10
CA GLY A 76 -27.45 -48.33 -16.26
C GLY A 76 -27.89 -47.40 -15.14
N PHE A 77 -26.96 -46.88 -14.34
CA PHE A 77 -27.30 -45.95 -13.26
C PHE A 77 -27.91 -44.62 -13.77
N VAL A 78 -27.44 -44.12 -14.92
CA VAL A 78 -28.03 -42.93 -15.54
C VAL A 78 -29.47 -43.25 -16.01
N GLN A 79 -29.67 -44.39 -16.66
CA GLN A 79 -30.99 -44.85 -17.10
C GLN A 79 -31.96 -45.02 -15.92
N ASP A 80 -31.48 -45.49 -14.76
CA ASP A 80 -32.26 -45.59 -13.53
C ASP A 80 -32.71 -44.22 -13.02
N ILE A 81 -31.81 -43.22 -13.00
CA ILE A 81 -32.16 -41.83 -12.65
C ILE A 81 -33.20 -41.26 -13.62
N PHE A 82 -33.01 -41.43 -14.92
CA PHE A 82 -33.97 -40.95 -15.93
C PHE A 82 -35.32 -41.64 -15.77
N SER A 83 -35.33 -42.95 -15.56
CA SER A 83 -36.55 -43.72 -15.37
C SER A 83 -37.28 -43.26 -14.09
N TYR A 84 -36.55 -42.89 -13.03
CA TYR A 84 -37.11 -42.37 -11.78
C TYR A 84 -37.72 -40.97 -11.94
N LEU A 85 -37.05 -40.08 -12.67
CA LEU A 85 -37.53 -38.72 -12.92
C LEU A 85 -38.72 -38.65 -13.87
N PHE A 86 -38.72 -39.47 -14.93
CA PHE A 86 -39.68 -39.34 -16.03
C PHE A 86 -40.80 -40.39 -16.03
N ARG A 87 -40.68 -41.50 -15.27
CA ARG A 87 -41.74 -42.52 -15.14
C ARG A 87 -42.30 -42.58 -13.72
N GLN A 88 -42.95 -41.49 -13.30
CA GLN A 88 -43.49 -41.29 -11.94
C GLN A 88 -44.60 -42.27 -11.47
N GLY A 89 -44.95 -43.32 -12.24
CA GLY A 89 -46.01 -44.27 -11.86
C GLY A 89 -45.71 -45.76 -12.11
N SER A 90 -44.55 -46.10 -12.68
CA SER A 90 -44.19 -47.49 -13.02
C SER A 90 -42.73 -47.82 -12.71
N TYR A 91 -42.09 -47.04 -11.83
CA TYR A 91 -40.77 -47.37 -11.34
C TYR A 91 -40.87 -48.66 -10.51
N THR A 92 -40.19 -49.69 -10.98
CA THR A 92 -40.40 -51.09 -10.60
C THR A 92 -40.35 -51.31 -9.09
N PRO A 93 -41.26 -52.12 -8.50
CA PRO A 93 -41.27 -52.44 -7.07
C PRO A 93 -40.02 -53.17 -6.57
N ASN A 94 -39.12 -53.58 -7.48
CA ASN A 94 -37.91 -54.33 -7.17
C ASN A 94 -36.63 -53.47 -7.13
N TYR A 95 -36.71 -52.15 -7.35
CA TYR A 95 -35.52 -51.29 -7.26
C TYR A 95 -35.22 -50.93 -5.79
N ALA A 96 -34.17 -51.51 -5.24
CA ALA A 96 -33.75 -51.26 -3.87
C ALA A 96 -33.01 -49.91 -3.76
N GLY A 97 -33.70 -48.92 -3.17
CA GLY A 97 -33.09 -47.65 -2.76
C GLY A 97 -33.31 -46.47 -3.72
N ASN A 98 -32.63 -45.36 -3.44
CA ASN A 98 -32.73 -44.12 -4.21
C ASN A 98 -31.66 -44.11 -5.33
N PRO A 99 -32.04 -44.01 -6.62
CA PRO A 99 -31.11 -44.06 -7.75
C PRO A 99 -30.06 -42.94 -7.72
N PHE A 100 -30.37 -41.77 -7.17
CA PHE A 100 -29.39 -40.70 -6.97
C PHE A 100 -28.34 -41.10 -5.93
N ILE A 101 -28.77 -41.71 -4.82
CA ILE A 101 -27.85 -42.18 -3.77
C ILE A 101 -26.96 -43.30 -4.31
N ASN A 102 -27.53 -44.23 -5.08
CA ASN A 102 -26.78 -45.32 -5.71
C ASN A 102 -25.73 -44.78 -6.71
N PHE A 103 -26.10 -43.80 -7.53
CA PHE A 103 -25.18 -43.14 -8.47
C PHE A 103 -24.05 -42.38 -7.75
N ILE A 104 -24.35 -41.70 -6.64
CA ILE A 104 -23.33 -41.04 -5.81
C ILE A 104 -22.41 -42.08 -5.18
N TRP A 105 -22.96 -43.18 -4.65
CA TRP A 105 -22.18 -44.25 -4.03
C TRP A 105 -21.24 -44.94 -5.01
N ILE A 106 -21.70 -45.28 -6.22
CA ILE A 106 -20.82 -45.86 -7.25
C ILE A 106 -19.76 -44.85 -7.69
N SER A 107 -20.10 -43.56 -7.80
CA SER A 107 -19.13 -42.50 -8.12
C SER A 107 -18.04 -42.38 -7.06
N ILE A 108 -18.41 -42.38 -5.78
CA ILE A 108 -17.46 -42.37 -4.66
C ILE A 108 -16.63 -43.65 -4.65
N SER A 109 -17.26 -44.82 -4.84
CA SER A 109 -16.58 -46.11 -4.84
C SER A 109 -15.58 -46.23 -5.99
N ALA A 110 -15.93 -45.72 -7.18
CA ALA A 110 -15.03 -45.66 -8.33
C ALA A 110 -13.85 -44.72 -8.05
N MET A 111 -14.08 -43.54 -7.45
CA MET A 111 -12.99 -42.64 -7.04
C MET A 111 -12.10 -43.24 -5.93
N ALA A 112 -12.68 -44.04 -5.03
CA ALA A 112 -11.99 -44.68 -3.90
C ALA A 112 -11.37 -46.04 -4.24
N ASN A 113 -11.52 -46.53 -5.47
CA ASN A 113 -10.91 -47.78 -5.92
C ASN A 113 -9.37 -47.65 -5.84
N PRO A 114 -8.65 -48.60 -5.21
CA PRO A 114 -7.19 -48.61 -5.15
C PRO A 114 -6.50 -48.41 -6.50
N ASN A 115 -7.05 -48.98 -7.58
CA ASN A 115 -6.53 -48.85 -8.93
C ASN A 115 -6.64 -47.43 -9.49
N THR A 116 -7.57 -46.62 -9.00
CA THR A 116 -7.73 -45.21 -9.37
C THR A 116 -6.88 -44.34 -8.44
N LEU A 117 -6.87 -44.65 -7.14
CA LEU A 117 -6.08 -43.94 -6.13
C LEU A 117 -4.57 -44.01 -6.38
N GLN A 118 -4.05 -45.07 -7.01
CA GLN A 118 -2.62 -45.16 -7.36
C GLN A 118 -2.14 -44.04 -8.30
N TYR A 119 -3.04 -43.39 -9.05
CA TYR A 119 -2.71 -42.26 -9.92
C TYR A 119 -2.73 -40.91 -9.18
N LEU A 120 -3.34 -40.86 -8.00
CA LEU A 120 -3.41 -39.64 -7.20
C LEU A 120 -2.02 -39.12 -6.80
N PRO A 121 -1.05 -39.96 -6.35
CA PRO A 121 0.33 -39.54 -6.14
C PRO A 121 0.97 -38.89 -7.37
N ILE A 122 0.74 -39.42 -8.57
CA ILE A 122 1.34 -38.87 -9.81
C ILE A 122 0.85 -37.45 -10.06
N VAL A 123 -0.47 -37.24 -9.95
CA VAL A 123 -1.08 -35.91 -10.13
C VAL A 123 -0.66 -34.96 -9.01
N LEU A 124 -0.63 -35.44 -7.77
CA LEU A 124 -0.31 -34.64 -6.59
C LEU A 124 1.17 -34.23 -6.57
N VAL A 125 2.09 -35.15 -6.85
CA VAL A 125 3.53 -34.84 -6.96
C VAL A 125 3.77 -33.85 -8.10
N SER A 126 3.17 -34.07 -9.28
CA SER A 126 3.31 -33.14 -10.41
C SER A 126 2.81 -31.73 -10.05
N PHE A 127 1.68 -31.64 -9.35
CA PHE A 127 1.15 -30.37 -8.85
C PHE A 127 2.08 -29.70 -7.82
N LEU A 128 2.62 -30.47 -6.87
CA LEU A 128 3.54 -29.94 -5.86
C LEU A 128 4.84 -29.43 -6.48
N VAL A 129 5.41 -30.17 -7.43
CA VAL A 129 6.62 -29.76 -8.17
C VAL A 129 6.34 -28.49 -8.98
N ALA A 130 5.22 -28.42 -9.69
CA ALA A 130 4.83 -27.23 -10.43
C ALA A 130 4.63 -26.01 -9.50
N ARG A 131 3.99 -26.22 -8.33
CA ARG A 131 3.77 -25.16 -7.34
C ARG A 131 5.09 -24.62 -6.77
N GLU A 132 6.03 -25.49 -6.40
CA GLU A 132 7.33 -25.07 -5.89
C GLU A 132 8.18 -24.40 -6.98
N SER A 133 8.18 -24.94 -8.20
CA SER A 133 8.89 -24.33 -9.34
C SER A 133 8.37 -22.91 -9.63
N ALA A 134 7.05 -22.73 -9.64
CA ALA A 134 6.44 -21.41 -9.83
C ALA A 134 6.75 -20.45 -8.67
N ALA A 135 6.80 -20.96 -7.43
CA ALA A 135 7.15 -20.13 -6.28
C ALA A 135 8.61 -19.66 -6.32
N LEU A 136 9.54 -20.55 -6.69
CA LEU A 136 10.95 -20.19 -6.88
C LEU A 136 11.12 -19.19 -8.02
N TYR A 137 10.41 -19.39 -9.13
CA TYR A 137 10.44 -18.46 -10.26
C TYR A 137 9.92 -17.06 -9.89
N ILE A 138 8.84 -16.98 -9.11
CA ILE A 138 8.34 -15.68 -8.61
C ILE A 138 9.33 -15.07 -7.61
N ALA A 139 9.90 -15.87 -6.71
CA ALA A 139 10.89 -15.36 -5.76
C ALA A 139 12.10 -14.74 -6.48
N ASP A 140 12.57 -15.38 -7.56
CA ASP A 140 13.66 -14.88 -8.39
C ASP A 140 13.30 -13.58 -9.13
N ILE A 141 12.13 -13.53 -9.81
CA ILE A 141 11.69 -12.30 -10.52
C ILE A 141 11.58 -11.10 -9.59
N PHE A 142 11.10 -11.32 -8.36
CA PHE A 142 10.89 -10.27 -7.38
C PHE A 142 12.10 -10.08 -6.44
N ASN A 143 13.19 -10.81 -6.68
CA ASN A 143 14.40 -10.81 -5.86
C ASN A 143 14.09 -10.88 -4.35
N LEU A 144 13.23 -11.83 -3.97
CA LEU A 144 12.81 -12.02 -2.58
C LEU A 144 13.90 -12.74 -1.79
N ASP A 145 14.17 -12.27 -0.58
CA ASP A 145 15.08 -12.93 0.35
C ASP A 145 14.60 -14.34 0.72
N GLU A 146 15.51 -15.19 1.22
CA GLU A 146 15.17 -16.57 1.61
C GLU A 146 14.00 -16.65 2.62
N ILE A 147 13.90 -15.65 3.50
CA ILE A 147 12.84 -15.51 4.50
C ILE A 147 11.47 -15.25 3.82
N ASP A 148 11.50 -14.54 2.68
CA ASP A 148 10.34 -14.10 1.92
C ASP A 148 9.90 -15.07 0.81
N VAL A 149 10.69 -16.12 0.52
CA VAL A 149 10.27 -17.22 -0.37
C VAL A 149 8.96 -17.86 0.11
N ARG A 150 8.70 -17.84 1.43
CA ARG A 150 7.41 -18.29 1.99
C ARG A 150 6.25 -17.46 1.47
N ALA A 151 6.43 -16.15 1.25
CA ALA A 151 5.40 -15.29 0.68
C ALA A 151 5.08 -15.69 -0.76
N ALA A 152 6.09 -16.03 -1.58
CA ALA A 152 5.88 -16.54 -2.94
C ALA A 152 5.12 -17.89 -2.95
N ARG A 153 5.45 -18.82 -2.05
CA ARG A 153 4.69 -20.08 -1.91
C ARG A 153 3.23 -19.83 -1.54
N GLN A 154 2.97 -18.92 -0.60
CA GLN A 154 1.61 -18.54 -0.21
C GLN A 154 0.86 -17.89 -1.37
N PHE A 155 1.53 -17.02 -2.13
CA PHE A 155 0.98 -16.36 -3.30
C PHE A 155 0.53 -17.37 -4.37
N VAL A 156 1.45 -18.24 -4.81
CA VAL A 156 1.15 -19.25 -5.85
C VAL A 156 0.05 -20.20 -5.38
N GLY A 157 0.10 -20.65 -4.12
CA GLY A 157 -0.93 -21.52 -3.56
C GLY A 157 -2.31 -20.86 -3.54
N ALA A 158 -2.39 -19.59 -3.15
CA ALA A 158 -3.64 -18.84 -3.15
C ALA A 158 -4.18 -18.63 -4.57
N VAL A 159 -3.32 -18.22 -5.51
CA VAL A 159 -3.67 -17.95 -6.90
C VAL A 159 -4.13 -19.20 -7.65
N ALA A 160 -3.46 -20.34 -7.44
CA ALA A 160 -3.69 -21.57 -8.16
C ALA A 160 -5.07 -22.20 -7.87
N LEU A 161 -5.57 -22.09 -6.63
CA LEU A 161 -6.72 -22.87 -6.17
C LEU A 161 -7.99 -22.04 -5.93
N SER A 162 -7.94 -20.98 -5.11
CA SER A 162 -9.16 -20.30 -4.62
C SER A 162 -9.16 -18.78 -4.75
N GLY A 163 -8.04 -18.19 -5.18
CA GLY A 163 -7.82 -16.75 -5.15
C GLY A 163 -7.31 -16.29 -3.78
N SER A 164 -6.59 -15.17 -3.77
CA SER A 164 -6.08 -14.59 -2.53
C SER A 164 -7.17 -13.79 -1.81
N ASN A 165 -7.40 -14.12 -0.54
CA ASN A 165 -8.22 -13.34 0.39
C ASN A 165 -7.36 -12.70 1.49
N LYS A 166 -6.03 -12.64 1.28
CA LYS A 166 -5.11 -11.97 2.20
C LYS A 166 -5.49 -10.49 2.25
N THR A 167 -5.71 -10.00 3.47
CA THR A 167 -6.06 -8.61 3.72
C THR A 167 -4.84 -7.94 4.34
N ILE A 168 -4.44 -6.81 3.78
CA ILE A 168 -3.49 -5.88 4.40
C ILE A 168 -4.25 -4.67 4.92
N ARG A 169 -3.71 -4.01 5.94
CA ARG A 169 -4.28 -2.79 6.50
C ARG A 169 -3.23 -1.68 6.51
N ILE A 170 -3.67 -0.51 6.10
CA ILE A 170 -2.87 0.70 5.98
C ILE A 170 -3.46 1.73 6.93
N ALA A 171 -2.65 2.25 7.84
CA ALA A 171 -3.03 3.18 8.89
C ALA A 171 -1.90 4.17 9.16
N ASN A 172 -2.23 5.41 9.53
CA ASN A 172 -1.26 6.49 9.72
C ASN A 172 -0.27 6.66 8.54
N GLY A 173 -0.74 6.43 7.31
CA GLY A 173 0.11 6.55 6.12
C GLY A 173 1.14 5.45 5.91
N GLU A 174 1.08 4.35 6.67
CA GLU A 174 2.02 3.23 6.56
C GLU A 174 1.28 1.89 6.57
N VAL A 175 1.96 0.85 6.08
CA VAL A 175 1.48 -0.53 6.20
C VAL A 175 1.79 -1.02 7.61
N LEU A 176 0.81 -1.64 8.29
CA LEU A 176 1.07 -2.22 9.62
C LEU A 176 2.22 -3.24 9.56
N GLU A 177 3.12 -3.22 10.55
CA GLU A 177 4.32 -4.07 10.58
C GLU A 177 3.99 -5.57 10.46
N GLU A 178 2.86 -6.00 11.03
CA GLU A 178 2.33 -7.37 10.93
C GLU A 178 2.08 -7.84 9.48
N HIS A 179 1.97 -6.89 8.55
CA HIS A 179 1.66 -7.11 7.14
C HIS A 179 2.83 -6.78 6.20
N SER A 180 3.98 -6.37 6.73
CA SER A 180 5.19 -6.09 5.95
C SER A 180 5.64 -7.28 5.10
N SER A 181 5.63 -8.49 5.67
CA SER A 181 5.96 -9.76 5.01
C SER A 181 4.79 -10.39 4.22
N SER A 182 3.70 -9.65 4.03
CA SER A 182 2.56 -10.15 3.27
C SER A 182 2.91 -10.29 1.78
N PRO A 183 2.47 -11.37 1.10
CA PRO A 183 2.64 -11.50 -0.34
C PRO A 183 2.07 -10.31 -1.14
N VAL A 184 1.03 -9.67 -0.60
CA VAL A 184 0.39 -8.49 -1.22
C VAL A 184 1.33 -7.28 -1.27
N ILE A 185 2.24 -7.14 -0.31
CA ILE A 185 3.22 -6.05 -0.27
C ILE A 185 4.45 -6.42 -1.10
N LEU A 186 4.98 -7.62 -0.92
CA LEU A 186 6.24 -8.06 -1.55
C LEU A 186 6.11 -8.35 -3.05
N ILE A 187 5.00 -8.97 -3.46
CA ILE A 187 4.77 -9.42 -4.85
C ILE A 187 3.68 -8.56 -5.52
N GLY A 188 2.68 -8.16 -4.74
CA GLY A 188 1.48 -7.45 -5.21
C GLY A 188 0.22 -8.30 -5.09
N GLY A 189 -0.88 -7.81 -5.68
CA GLY A 189 -2.14 -8.53 -5.70
C GLY A 189 -2.09 -9.85 -6.50
N PRO A 190 -3.13 -10.69 -6.44
CA PRO A 190 -4.45 -10.37 -5.94
C PRO A 190 -4.52 -10.38 -4.41
N GLY A 191 -5.43 -9.59 -3.84
CA GLY A 191 -5.61 -9.47 -2.40
C GLY A 191 -6.70 -8.47 -2.03
N LYS A 192 -6.75 -8.12 -0.73
CA LYS A 192 -7.65 -7.09 -0.21
C LYS A 192 -6.84 -6.07 0.58
N VAL A 193 -7.26 -4.82 0.54
CA VAL A 193 -6.69 -3.74 1.33
C VAL A 193 -7.78 -3.07 2.13
N ILE A 194 -7.48 -2.79 3.39
CA ILE A 194 -8.23 -1.89 4.25
C ILE A 194 -7.37 -0.64 4.40
N VAL A 195 -7.95 0.51 4.09
CA VAL A 195 -7.28 1.80 4.28
C VAL A 195 -8.10 2.57 5.30
N ASP A 196 -7.43 2.98 6.38
CA ASP A 196 -8.06 3.76 7.45
C ASP A 196 -8.39 5.19 6.98
N ILE A 197 -9.24 5.88 7.73
CA ILE A 197 -9.82 7.18 7.34
C ILE A 197 -8.80 8.31 7.15
N ASP A 198 -7.64 8.16 7.78
CA ASP A 198 -6.53 9.09 7.77
C ASP A 198 -5.51 8.81 6.68
N SER A 199 -5.69 7.75 5.90
CA SER A 199 -4.65 7.23 5.03
C SER A 199 -5.12 7.14 3.60
N VAL A 200 -4.16 7.20 2.68
CA VAL A 200 -4.36 6.87 1.27
C VAL A 200 -3.19 6.05 0.79
N ALA A 201 -3.46 5.04 -0.04
CA ALA A 201 -2.46 4.16 -0.59
C ALA A 201 -2.42 4.27 -2.11
N LEU A 202 -1.21 4.32 -2.66
CA LEU A 202 -0.98 4.22 -4.09
C LEU A 202 -0.53 2.80 -4.43
N PHE A 203 -1.27 2.20 -5.34
CA PHE A 203 -0.92 0.97 -6.00
C PHE A 203 -0.63 1.22 -7.48
N GLU A 204 0.11 0.31 -8.10
CA GLU A 204 0.41 0.34 -9.52
C GLU A 204 0.01 -0.98 -10.16
N LYS A 205 -0.75 -0.91 -11.23
CA LYS A 205 -1.13 -2.08 -12.02
C LYS A 205 0.07 -2.59 -12.85
N PRO A 206 0.00 -3.82 -13.37
CA PRO A 206 1.08 -4.38 -14.19
C PRO A 206 1.36 -3.62 -15.50
N ASP A 207 0.39 -2.81 -15.95
CA ASP A 207 0.52 -1.92 -17.11
C ASP A 207 1.18 -0.57 -16.77
N GLY A 208 1.55 -0.34 -15.51
CA GLY A 208 2.10 0.91 -15.00
C GLY A 208 1.05 1.95 -14.61
N THR A 209 -0.25 1.65 -14.76
CA THR A 209 -1.31 2.60 -14.43
C THR A 209 -1.42 2.74 -12.90
N PRO A 210 -1.38 3.97 -12.35
CA PRO A 210 -1.60 4.18 -10.93
C PRO A 210 -3.05 3.94 -10.53
N ARG A 211 -3.24 3.32 -9.37
CA ARG A 211 -4.52 3.13 -8.71
C ARG A 211 -4.42 3.62 -7.27
N ILE A 212 -5.15 4.69 -6.98
CA ILE A 212 -5.21 5.28 -5.65
C ILE A 212 -6.40 4.69 -4.91
N ILE A 213 -6.14 4.20 -3.71
CA ILE A 213 -7.16 3.64 -2.82
C ILE A 213 -7.13 4.46 -1.54
N GLY A 214 -8.17 5.25 -1.33
CA GLY A 214 -8.40 5.99 -0.08
C GLY A 214 -9.16 5.16 0.95
N PRO A 215 -9.75 5.82 1.96
CA PRO A 215 -10.47 5.18 3.05
C PRO A 215 -11.51 4.17 2.55
N THR A 216 -11.40 2.92 2.99
CA THR A 216 -12.26 1.83 2.48
C THR A 216 -13.58 1.71 3.23
N GLY A 217 -13.96 2.68 4.07
CA GLY A 217 -15.18 2.63 4.88
C GLY A 217 -16.47 2.47 4.08
N GLU A 218 -16.51 3.01 2.85
CA GLU A 218 -17.68 2.94 1.96
C GLU A 218 -17.67 1.71 1.02
N GLU A 219 -16.54 1.00 0.93
CA GLU A 219 -16.39 -0.19 0.08
C GLU A 219 -17.14 -1.41 0.66
N PRO A 220 -17.57 -2.36 -0.16
CA PRO A 220 -18.29 -3.54 0.31
C PRO A 220 -17.42 -4.34 1.29
N LYS A 221 -17.92 -4.52 2.52
CA LYS A 221 -17.22 -5.14 3.66
C LYS A 221 -15.99 -4.35 4.15
N GLY A 222 -15.90 -3.06 3.84
CA GLY A 222 -14.81 -2.19 4.27
C GLY A 222 -13.47 -2.48 3.59
N LYS A 223 -13.48 -3.16 2.43
CA LYS A 223 -12.28 -3.73 1.80
C LYS A 223 -12.27 -3.46 0.30
N ALA A 224 -11.23 -2.79 -0.17
CA ALA A 224 -10.96 -2.70 -1.61
C ALA A 224 -10.25 -3.97 -2.09
N THR A 225 -10.59 -4.40 -3.32
CA THR A 225 -10.00 -5.59 -3.95
C THR A 225 -8.84 -5.16 -4.86
N LEU A 226 -7.71 -5.85 -4.72
CA LEU A 226 -6.52 -5.68 -5.55
C LEU A 226 -6.53 -6.68 -6.70
N ASP A 227 -6.18 -6.19 -7.90
CA ASP A 227 -6.04 -6.98 -9.11
C ASP A 227 -4.73 -7.80 -9.09
N GLY A 228 -4.58 -8.71 -10.06
CA GLY A 228 -3.36 -9.50 -10.21
C GLY A 228 -2.12 -8.63 -10.41
N PHE A 229 -1.09 -8.89 -9.61
CA PHE A 229 0.18 -8.17 -9.58
C PHE A 229 0.07 -6.66 -9.41
N GLU A 230 -1.02 -6.16 -8.82
CA GLU A 230 -1.14 -4.78 -8.43
C GLU A 230 -0.18 -4.50 -7.25
N ARG A 231 0.88 -3.72 -7.51
CA ARG A 231 2.01 -3.51 -6.59
C ARG A 231 1.75 -2.34 -5.67
N PHE A 232 2.01 -2.52 -4.38
CA PHE A 232 2.03 -1.40 -3.44
C PHE A 232 3.23 -0.49 -3.73
N ARG A 233 3.00 0.83 -3.80
CA ARG A 233 4.08 1.81 -3.97
C ARG A 233 4.38 2.54 -2.68
N THR A 234 3.36 3.17 -2.11
CA THR A 234 3.48 3.89 -0.83
C THR A 234 2.10 4.18 -0.28
N ALA A 235 2.06 4.53 0.99
CA ALA A 235 0.91 5.15 1.62
C ALA A 235 1.26 6.54 2.14
N PHE A 236 0.24 7.33 2.45
CA PHE A 236 0.34 8.70 2.94
C PHE A 236 -0.64 8.94 4.06
N ASP A 237 -0.19 9.67 5.08
CA ASP A 237 -1.06 10.23 6.10
C ASP A 237 -1.64 11.56 5.60
N LEU A 238 -2.97 11.63 5.54
CA LEU A 238 -3.76 12.75 5.07
C LEU A 238 -3.96 13.84 6.13
N ARG A 239 -3.59 13.57 7.39
CA ARG A 239 -3.66 14.54 8.49
C ARG A 239 -2.70 15.71 8.25
N ASP A 240 -2.89 16.76 9.05
CA ASP A 240 -1.99 17.89 9.06
C ASP A 240 -0.69 17.54 9.80
N HIS A 241 0.44 17.75 9.11
CA HIS A 241 1.78 17.49 9.63
C HIS A 241 2.34 18.77 10.23
N PHE A 242 2.81 18.70 11.47
CA PHE A 242 3.40 19.83 12.19
C PHE A 242 4.90 19.62 12.35
N ILE A 243 5.68 20.62 11.95
CA ILE A 243 7.13 20.62 12.14
C ILE A 243 7.52 21.87 12.90
N GLU A 244 8.38 21.67 13.89
CA GLU A 244 9.00 22.74 14.66
C GLU A 244 10.50 22.78 14.36
N LEU A 245 10.98 23.91 13.85
CA LEU A 245 12.40 24.20 13.74
C LEU A 245 12.85 24.93 15.00
N ARG A 246 13.72 24.30 15.78
CA ARG A 246 14.29 24.88 16.98
C ARG A 246 15.80 24.86 16.91
N ASP A 247 16.44 25.77 17.65
CA ASP A 247 17.88 25.72 17.81
C ASP A 247 18.21 24.58 18.79
N GLN A 248 18.74 23.49 18.28
CA GLN A 248 19.19 22.39 19.13
C GLN A 248 20.55 22.76 19.72
N ILE A 249 20.59 22.94 21.05
CA ILE A 249 21.79 22.65 21.82
C ILE A 249 21.90 21.11 21.81
N LYS A 250 23.02 20.58 21.35
CA LYS A 250 23.34 19.14 21.45
C LYS A 250 23.47 18.77 22.93
N THR A 251 22.36 18.50 23.60
CA THR A 251 22.36 17.74 24.86
C THR A 251 22.40 16.28 24.48
N GLY A 252 23.31 15.51 25.07
CA GLY A 252 23.69 14.15 24.65
C GLY A 252 22.65 13.05 24.87
N ASP A 253 21.35 13.37 24.80
CA ASP A 253 20.26 12.41 24.93
C ASP A 253 19.90 11.81 23.55
N PRO A 254 19.95 10.47 23.39
CA PRO A 254 19.66 9.80 22.10
C PRO A 254 18.23 10.02 21.58
N GLU A 255 17.28 10.40 22.44
CA GLU A 255 15.88 10.61 22.06
C GLU A 255 15.58 12.03 21.54
N GLU A 256 16.54 12.97 21.60
CA GLU A 256 16.37 14.34 21.09
C GLU A 256 16.72 14.52 19.60
N GLU A 257 17.15 13.46 18.89
CA GLU A 257 17.62 13.52 17.49
C GLU A 257 16.55 13.95 16.46
N THR A 258 15.27 14.00 16.82
CA THR A 258 14.17 14.27 15.88
C THR A 258 13.84 15.75 15.66
N LYS A 259 14.51 16.72 16.32
CA LYS A 259 14.19 18.15 16.10
C LYS A 259 15.01 18.70 14.93
N SER A 260 14.30 19.22 13.93
CA SER A 260 14.94 19.85 12.77
C SER A 260 15.66 21.14 13.19
N PRO A 261 16.93 21.35 12.81
CA PRO A 261 17.70 22.50 13.28
C PRO A 261 17.17 23.82 12.71
N ALA A 262 17.34 24.89 13.48
CA ALA A 262 17.03 26.27 13.09
C ALA A 262 17.57 26.65 11.70
N VAL A 263 16.91 27.59 11.03
CA VAL A 263 17.33 28.05 9.71
C VAL A 263 18.30 29.21 9.87
N LYS A 264 19.55 29.00 9.47
CA LYS A 264 20.61 30.01 9.48
C LYS A 264 20.71 30.63 8.08
N SER A 265 20.72 31.95 7.99
CA SER A 265 20.91 32.70 6.75
C SER A 265 21.62 34.04 7.03
N ARG A 266 21.72 34.90 6.02
CA ARG A 266 22.16 36.29 6.15
C ARG A 266 21.07 37.21 5.63
N SER A 267 20.89 38.38 6.24
CA SER A 267 20.04 39.43 5.71
C SER A 267 20.59 40.02 4.41
N GLN A 268 19.80 40.83 3.73
CA GLN A 268 20.24 41.59 2.55
C GLN A 268 21.46 42.47 2.85
N ASP A 269 21.59 42.98 4.08
CA ASP A 269 22.72 43.79 4.54
C ASP A 269 23.95 42.95 4.95
N GLY A 270 23.91 41.63 4.76
CA GLY A 270 25.00 40.71 5.08
C GLY A 270 25.10 40.29 6.56
N ILE A 271 24.13 40.67 7.39
CA ILE A 271 24.12 40.35 8.83
C ILE A 271 23.63 38.92 9.02
N PRO A 272 24.37 38.04 9.73
CA PRO A 272 23.91 36.69 10.02
C PRO A 272 22.65 36.72 10.89
N ILE A 273 21.61 36.00 10.44
CA ILE A 273 20.34 35.87 11.14
C ILE A 273 19.93 34.41 11.23
N THR A 274 19.28 34.04 12.33
CA THR A 274 18.79 32.69 12.58
C THR A 274 17.31 32.76 12.90
N ALA A 275 16.50 32.00 12.17
CA ALA A 275 15.09 31.80 12.48
C ALA A 275 14.91 30.60 13.41
N THR A 276 14.50 30.87 14.65
CA THR A 276 14.20 29.88 15.69
C THR A 276 12.71 29.83 16.01
N ASP A 277 12.26 28.74 16.62
CA ASP A 277 10.86 28.52 17.01
C ASP A 277 9.86 28.66 15.85
N VAL A 278 10.28 28.24 14.66
CA VAL A 278 9.43 28.30 13.47
C VAL A 278 8.59 27.04 13.44
N ARG A 279 7.28 27.19 13.62
CA ARG A 279 6.30 26.13 13.40
C ARG A 279 5.68 26.29 12.03
N PHE A 280 5.66 25.21 11.25
CA PHE A 280 4.90 25.16 10.01
C PHE A 280 4.04 23.90 9.96
N MET A 281 2.93 24.03 9.24
CA MET A 281 1.93 23.00 9.04
C MET A 281 1.76 22.77 7.54
N PHE A 282 1.69 21.52 7.13
CA PHE A 282 1.42 21.15 5.74
C PHE A 282 0.63 19.84 5.68
N SER A 283 -0.13 19.67 4.62
CA SER A 283 -0.87 18.45 4.32
C SER A 283 -0.91 18.24 2.82
N VAL A 284 -1.38 17.05 2.42
CA VAL A 284 -1.64 16.76 1.02
C VAL A 284 -2.74 17.70 0.50
N ASP A 285 -2.58 18.18 -0.73
CA ASP A 285 -3.62 18.99 -1.39
C ASP A 285 -4.97 18.25 -1.40
N ARG A 286 -5.98 18.92 -0.84
CA ARG A 286 -7.35 18.43 -0.72
C ARG A 286 -8.22 18.81 -1.92
N GLY A 287 -7.74 19.72 -2.78
CA GLY A 287 -8.51 20.27 -3.89
C GLY A 287 -9.72 21.09 -3.41
N ALA A 288 -10.78 21.10 -4.22
CA ALA A 288 -12.06 21.77 -3.89
C ALA A 288 -13.00 20.91 -3.04
N ASN A 289 -12.52 19.80 -2.48
CA ASN A 289 -13.34 18.89 -1.71
C ASN A 289 -13.55 19.45 -0.29
N ASN A 290 -14.81 19.51 0.12
CA ASN A 290 -15.16 19.92 1.48
C ASN A 290 -14.94 18.77 2.46
N THR A 291 -14.60 19.13 3.69
CA THR A 291 -14.50 18.21 4.81
C THR A 291 -15.89 17.85 5.31
N ASP A 292 -16.24 16.56 5.30
CA ASP A 292 -17.51 16.03 5.80
C ASP A 292 -17.25 15.00 6.92
N ASP A 293 -18.22 14.73 7.80
CA ASP A 293 -18.08 13.75 8.90
C ASP A 293 -17.65 12.35 8.43
N LYS A 294 -18.02 11.98 7.21
CA LYS A 294 -17.66 10.70 6.58
C LYS A 294 -16.26 10.72 5.95
N ASN A 295 -15.78 11.89 5.56
CA ASN A 295 -14.49 12.09 4.92
C ASN A 295 -13.79 13.30 5.55
N PRO A 296 -13.29 13.15 6.79
CA PRO A 296 -12.65 14.24 7.53
C PRO A 296 -11.33 14.68 6.91
N TYR A 297 -10.72 13.84 6.06
CA TYR A 297 -9.46 14.10 5.39
C TYR A 297 -9.61 13.90 3.87
N PRO A 298 -10.27 14.85 3.17
CA PRO A 298 -10.37 14.76 1.72
C PRO A 298 -9.00 14.92 1.08
N TYR A 299 -8.78 14.26 -0.07
CA TYR A 299 -7.53 14.32 -0.81
C TYR A 299 -7.80 14.45 -2.31
N ASN A 300 -6.85 15.07 -3.02
CA ASN A 300 -6.83 15.11 -4.47
C ASN A 300 -6.01 13.92 -5.02
N PRO A 301 -6.61 12.96 -5.75
CA PRO A 301 -5.88 11.81 -6.29
C PRO A 301 -4.67 12.23 -7.14
N LYS A 302 -4.80 13.31 -7.92
CA LYS A 302 -3.71 13.80 -8.76
C LYS A 302 -2.54 14.36 -7.94
N ALA A 303 -2.81 14.86 -6.72
CA ALA A 303 -1.76 15.29 -5.81
C ALA A 303 -0.95 14.10 -5.30
N ILE A 304 -1.61 13.00 -4.93
CA ILE A 304 -0.96 11.74 -4.53
C ILE A 304 -0.10 11.16 -5.64
N GLU A 305 -0.64 11.12 -6.87
CA GLU A 305 0.10 10.66 -8.04
C GLU A 305 1.35 11.53 -8.29
N ASN A 306 1.19 12.86 -8.30
CA ASN A 306 2.30 13.79 -8.47
C ASN A 306 3.34 13.65 -7.36
N LEU A 307 2.90 13.45 -6.12
CA LEU A 307 3.77 13.25 -4.98
C LEU A 307 4.72 12.07 -5.24
N VAL A 308 4.19 10.92 -5.67
CA VAL A 308 5.01 9.72 -5.95
C VAL A 308 5.86 9.86 -7.21
N TYR A 309 5.27 10.20 -8.36
CA TYR A 309 5.99 10.14 -9.64
C TYR A 309 6.84 11.36 -9.96
N LYS A 310 6.64 12.49 -9.27
CA LYS A 310 7.50 13.68 -9.42
C LYS A 310 8.52 13.82 -8.31
N ALA A 311 8.59 12.87 -7.37
CA ALA A 311 9.68 12.87 -6.40
C ALA A 311 11.01 12.58 -7.08
N ALA A 312 12.05 13.29 -6.63
CA ALA A 312 13.41 13.07 -7.10
C ALA A 312 13.89 11.70 -6.61
N SER A 313 14.17 10.79 -7.54
CA SER A 313 14.87 9.54 -7.24
C SER A 313 16.37 9.82 -7.17
N ARG A 314 17.02 9.38 -6.09
CA ARG A 314 18.47 9.43 -5.98
C ARG A 314 19.03 8.18 -6.64
N VAL A 315 19.76 8.34 -7.73
CA VAL A 315 20.54 7.26 -8.34
C VAL A 315 21.83 7.12 -7.53
N THR A 316 22.00 6.00 -6.86
CA THR A 316 23.17 5.68 -6.02
C THR A 316 23.90 4.48 -6.63
N PRO A 317 24.76 4.69 -7.65
CA PRO A 317 25.35 3.60 -8.45
C PRO A 317 26.23 2.63 -7.64
N ASP A 318 26.69 3.03 -6.46
CA ASP A 318 27.59 2.24 -5.60
C ASP A 318 26.84 1.33 -4.59
N LEU A 319 25.51 1.41 -4.52
CA LEU A 319 24.68 0.56 -3.66
C LEU A 319 24.15 -0.64 -4.45
N GLU A 320 23.96 -1.77 -3.75
CA GLU A 320 23.42 -3.02 -4.30
C GLU A 320 22.05 -2.81 -4.99
N ASN A 321 21.30 -1.80 -4.54
CA ASN A 321 20.12 -1.28 -5.22
C ASN A 321 20.38 0.13 -5.76
N PRO A 322 20.82 0.29 -7.02
CA PRO A 322 21.33 1.56 -7.55
C PRO A 322 20.27 2.65 -7.73
N SER A 323 19.00 2.30 -7.56
CA SER A 323 17.86 3.21 -7.62
C SER A 323 16.84 2.84 -6.53
N THR A 324 17.19 3.06 -5.26
CA THR A 324 16.17 3.05 -4.21
C THR A 324 15.38 4.35 -4.28
N ILE A 325 14.06 4.22 -4.41
CA ILE A 325 13.15 5.34 -4.22
C ILE A 325 13.12 5.62 -2.71
N GLU A 326 14.08 6.38 -2.20
CA GLU A 326 14.07 6.86 -0.81
C GLU A 326 13.04 7.99 -0.72
N TYR A 327 11.77 7.59 -0.64
CA TYR A 327 10.65 8.49 -0.67
C TYR A 327 10.36 9.06 0.72
N SER A 328 10.99 10.19 1.05
CA SER A 328 10.57 11.00 2.19
C SER A 328 10.07 12.35 1.70
N TRP A 329 8.81 12.38 1.25
CA TRP A 329 8.13 13.62 0.88
C TRP A 329 8.14 14.63 2.03
N PHE A 330 8.06 14.14 3.27
CA PHE A 330 8.22 14.91 4.49
C PHE A 330 9.55 15.67 4.50
N ASN A 331 10.68 14.98 4.31
CA ASN A 331 12.01 15.60 4.26
C ASN A 331 12.16 16.59 3.09
N ASN A 332 11.55 16.30 1.94
CA ASN A 332 11.55 17.21 0.80
C ASN A 332 10.79 18.51 1.12
N MET A 333 9.63 18.41 1.79
CA MET A 333 8.87 19.57 2.25
C MET A 333 9.65 20.39 3.28
N VAL A 334 10.31 19.73 4.25
CA VAL A 334 11.18 20.40 5.23
C VAL A 334 12.25 21.21 4.51
N ARG A 335 12.96 20.59 3.55
CA ARG A 335 14.04 21.26 2.78
C ARG A 335 13.52 22.44 1.98
N LEU A 336 12.37 22.29 1.32
CA LEU A 336 11.75 23.37 0.53
C LEU A 336 11.39 24.56 1.41
N ILE A 337 10.76 24.32 2.56
CA ILE A 337 10.37 25.37 3.50
C ILE A 337 11.60 26.05 4.09
N ARG A 338 12.63 25.29 4.47
CA ARG A 338 13.91 25.84 4.94
C ARG A 338 14.59 26.70 3.88
N GLY A 339 14.61 26.24 2.63
CA GLY A 339 15.15 27.00 1.50
C GLY A 339 14.38 28.30 1.27
N ARG A 340 13.04 28.24 1.27
CA ARG A 340 12.21 29.44 1.07
C ARG A 340 12.34 30.43 2.22
N LEU A 341 12.42 29.96 3.46
CA LEU A 341 12.66 30.79 4.63
C LEU A 341 14.07 31.40 4.59
N GLY A 342 15.08 30.63 4.18
CA GLY A 342 16.45 31.11 3.94
C GLY A 342 16.51 32.23 2.91
N ASN A 343 15.82 32.06 1.78
CA ASN A 343 15.73 33.06 0.71
C ASN A 343 14.96 34.31 1.19
N PHE A 344 13.83 34.11 1.86
CA PHE A 344 13.06 35.20 2.47
C PHE A 344 13.90 36.00 3.46
N MET A 345 14.77 35.32 4.23
CA MET A 345 15.75 35.93 5.13
C MET A 345 16.79 36.77 4.38
N SER A 346 17.26 36.31 3.21
CA SER A 346 18.26 37.02 2.40
C SER A 346 17.72 38.17 1.56
N GLU A 347 16.41 38.17 1.28
CA GLU A 347 15.77 39.20 0.43
C GLU A 347 15.43 40.48 1.20
N ARG A 348 15.52 40.51 2.55
CA ARG A 348 15.18 41.70 3.35
C ARG A 348 16.30 42.16 4.28
N LYS A 349 16.24 43.46 4.61
CA LYS A 349 17.13 44.12 5.56
C LYS A 349 16.81 43.74 7.00
N LEU A 350 17.82 43.80 7.89
CA LEU A 350 17.59 43.50 9.31
C LEU A 350 16.58 44.47 9.94
N THR A 351 16.65 45.74 9.53
CA THR A 351 15.74 46.79 9.99
C THR A 351 14.29 46.50 9.65
N GLU A 352 14.01 45.77 8.57
CA GLU A 352 12.63 45.40 8.20
C GLU A 352 12.07 44.32 9.13
N TYR A 353 12.89 43.35 9.58
CA TYR A 353 12.47 42.39 10.59
C TYR A 353 12.20 43.08 11.93
N LEU A 354 13.08 43.98 12.35
CA LEU A 354 12.91 44.75 13.60
C LEU A 354 11.78 45.79 13.52
N ALA A 355 11.45 46.30 12.33
CA ALA A 355 10.30 47.19 12.15
C ALA A 355 8.97 46.41 12.17
N SER A 356 9.02 45.10 11.90
CA SER A 356 7.85 44.21 11.86
C SER A 356 7.44 43.61 13.22
N ILE A 357 8.01 44.08 14.35
CA ILE A 357 7.72 43.60 15.71
C ILE A 357 6.21 43.39 15.88
N GLY A 358 5.84 42.14 16.10
CA GLY A 358 4.46 41.74 16.20
C GLY A 358 3.81 42.21 17.50
N THR A 359 2.48 42.18 17.52
CA THR A 359 1.68 42.34 18.73
C THR A 359 2.11 41.46 19.93
N PRO A 360 2.66 40.24 19.77
CA PRO A 360 3.17 39.48 20.92
C PRO A 360 4.49 40.01 21.51
N GLU A 361 5.46 40.45 20.71
CA GLU A 361 6.70 41.03 21.23
C GLU A 361 6.45 42.38 21.92
N THR A 362 5.58 43.23 21.36
CA THR A 362 5.16 44.47 22.02
C THR A 362 4.44 44.22 23.35
N LYS A 363 3.67 43.13 23.45
CA LYS A 363 3.04 42.72 24.72
C LYS A 363 4.08 42.24 25.75
N LYS A 364 5.08 41.44 25.33
CA LYS A 364 6.18 41.02 26.21
C LYS A 364 7.04 42.20 26.68
N ALA A 365 7.37 43.13 25.79
CA ALA A 365 8.09 44.35 26.12
C ALA A 365 7.30 45.21 27.14
N LYS A 366 5.99 45.42 26.91
CA LYS A 366 5.12 46.11 27.88
C LYS A 366 5.03 45.40 29.23
N GLN A 367 5.08 44.07 29.26
CA GLN A 367 5.10 43.32 30.52
C GLN A 367 6.41 43.50 31.27
N GLN A 368 7.55 43.49 30.58
CA GLN A 368 8.86 43.76 31.16
C GLN A 368 8.97 45.20 31.68
N GLU A 369 8.52 46.19 30.90
CA GLU A 369 8.43 47.60 31.34
C GLU A 369 7.61 47.74 32.63
N LYS A 370 6.47 47.06 32.72
CA LYS A 370 5.64 47.07 33.94
C LYS A 370 6.35 46.43 35.13
N MET A 371 7.16 45.39 34.93
CA MET A 371 7.94 44.79 36.01
C MET A 371 9.06 45.73 36.48
N ILE A 372 9.81 46.32 35.55
CA ILE A 372 10.88 47.28 35.84
C ILE A 372 10.30 48.51 36.56
N ALA A 373 9.15 49.04 36.11
CA ALA A 373 8.49 50.16 36.76
C ALA A 373 8.06 49.84 38.19
N LYS A 374 7.53 48.62 38.45
CA LYS A 374 7.19 48.17 39.81
C LYS A 374 8.44 48.03 40.68
N GLU A 375 9.54 47.56 40.12
CA GLU A 375 10.80 47.37 40.83
C GLU A 375 11.44 48.72 41.19
N LEU A 376 11.44 49.68 40.26
CA LEU A 376 11.85 51.07 40.51
C LEU A 376 10.96 51.76 41.54
N GLN A 377 9.64 51.52 41.51
CA GLN A 377 8.72 52.09 42.50
C GLN A 377 8.97 51.52 43.91
N LYS A 378 9.32 50.23 44.02
CA LYS A 378 9.74 49.61 45.28
C LYS A 378 11.06 50.23 45.79
N LEU A 379 12.05 50.39 44.91
CA LEU A 379 13.33 51.03 45.27
C LEU A 379 13.14 52.49 45.70
N ALA A 380 12.28 53.25 45.01
CA ALA A 380 11.95 54.62 45.39
C ALA A 380 11.23 54.70 46.74
N SER A 381 10.27 53.80 47.02
CA SER A 381 9.60 53.76 48.33
C SER A 381 10.55 53.44 49.49
N LEU A 382 11.58 52.61 49.25
CA LEU A 382 12.64 52.32 50.22
C LEU A 382 13.55 53.52 50.48
N THR A 383 13.65 54.48 49.55
CA THR A 383 14.51 55.66 49.72
C THR A 383 13.82 56.79 50.50
N THR A 384 12.48 56.80 50.55
CA THR A 384 11.68 57.81 51.28
C THR A 384 11.46 57.51 52.76
N ASP A 385 11.68 56.27 53.20
CA ASP A 385 11.45 55.87 54.61
C ASP A 385 12.68 56.04 55.51
N ASP A 386 13.84 56.41 54.94
CA ASP A 386 15.13 56.53 55.65
C ASP A 386 15.70 57.96 55.75
N MET A 387 14.85 59.00 55.65
CA MET A 387 15.26 60.37 56.01
C MET A 387 14.70 60.74 57.41
N PRO A 388 15.50 60.65 58.48
CA PRO A 388 15.04 60.97 59.83
C PRO A 388 14.76 62.49 59.96
N LYS A 389 13.53 62.80 60.37
CA LYS A 389 13.14 64.14 60.84
C LYS A 389 14.04 64.55 61.99
N GLY A 390 14.61 65.76 61.87
CA GLY A 390 15.55 66.36 62.80
C GLY A 390 15.15 66.23 64.28
N LYS A 391 16.08 65.70 65.07
CA LYS A 391 16.15 65.88 66.50
C LYS A 391 17.28 66.87 66.76
N GLU A 392 16.97 67.96 67.47
CA GLU A 392 17.96 68.92 67.95
C GLU A 392 19.06 68.21 68.75
N LEU A 393 20.31 68.43 68.34
CA LEU A 393 21.50 68.02 69.09
C LEU A 393 21.96 69.22 69.93
N ARG A 394 21.71 69.11 71.24
CA ARG A 394 22.25 69.97 72.29
C ARG A 394 23.76 69.73 72.41
N TRP A 395 24.53 70.81 72.38
CA TRP A 395 25.97 70.81 72.62
C TRP A 395 26.26 70.74 74.12
N THR A 396 26.40 69.53 74.68
CA THR A 396 27.17 69.28 75.91
C THR A 396 27.51 67.80 75.96
N ASP A 397 28.76 67.48 75.66
CA ASP A 397 29.63 66.57 76.43
C ASP A 397 30.80 66.11 75.54
N LEU A 398 31.76 67.02 75.39
CA LEU A 398 33.16 66.67 75.16
C LEU A 398 33.76 66.40 76.54
N GLY A 399 34.27 65.19 76.76
CA GLY A 399 34.90 64.85 78.03
C GLY A 399 35.50 63.45 78.09
N VAL A 400 36.66 63.30 77.43
CA VAL A 400 37.74 62.31 77.66
C VAL A 400 37.49 60.86 77.24
#